data_AF-A0A1I5H471-F1
#
_entry.id   AF-A0A1I5H471-F1
#
_cell.length_a   1.000
_cell.length_b   1.000
_cell.length_c   1.000
_cell.angle_alpha   90.00
_cell.angle_beta   90.00
_cell.angle_gamma   90.00
#
_symmetry.space_group_name_H-M   'P 1'
#
loop_
_entity.id
_entity.type
_entity.pdbx_description
1 polymer ?
#
loop_
_entity_poly.entity_id
_entity_poly.type
_entity_poly.pdbx_seq_one_letter_code
_entity_poly.pdbx_strand_id
1 'polypeptide(L)'
;MSLLEEHLHFLTTTGWKLVGVTEARQLLEENRSRPVIALSFDDALLDFLNAYDLLRRFGARATLYVPTGAVGRRASRWEPRERSHLGWDELAHLGGAGVEIGSRAVNARAQNGLRVATDEVQASKNELEDRLGLHVESFCYPAGVSSAQMRSAISRAGYASACTTEFRVASSADDVLALPRLRIRPNSTGAGIEEQVQRDRVGFSPPIRRTASSVWHMTCRTASRITHGTPQGYRARRD
;
A
#
# COMPACT_ATOMS: atom_id res chain seq x y z
N MET A 1 -15.67 3.44 19.73
CA MET A 1 -15.61 3.02 18.32
C MET A 1 -14.26 3.45 17.77
N SER A 2 -13.48 2.54 17.18
CA SER A 2 -12.23 2.92 16.51
C SER A 2 -12.53 3.69 15.22
N LEU A 3 -11.55 4.42 14.66
CA LEU A 3 -11.76 5.14 13.40
C LEU A 3 -12.06 4.20 12.23
N LEU A 4 -11.38 3.04 12.16
CA LEU A 4 -11.67 2.03 11.15
C LEU A 4 -13.08 1.45 11.30
N GLU A 5 -13.52 1.20 12.55
CA GLU A 5 -14.88 0.73 12.82
C GLU A 5 -15.94 1.75 12.37
N GLU A 6 -15.67 3.05 12.55
CA GLU A 6 -16.52 4.13 12.01
C GLU A 6 -16.61 4.08 10.48
N HIS A 7 -15.46 3.95 9.79
CA HIS A 7 -15.42 3.85 8.33
C HIS A 7 -16.21 2.66 7.80
N LEU A 8 -15.99 1.48 8.39
CA LEU A 8 -16.66 0.25 7.97
C LEU A 8 -18.16 0.33 8.22
N HIS A 9 -18.57 0.83 9.39
CA HIS A 9 -19.99 1.03 9.70
C HIS A 9 -20.65 2.01 8.71
N PHE A 10 -20.05 3.18 8.49
CA PHE A 10 -20.62 4.17 7.58
C PHE A 10 -20.74 3.62 6.16
N LEU A 11 -19.64 3.12 5.58
CA LEU A 11 -19.62 2.70 4.18
C LEU A 11 -20.55 1.50 3.91
N THR A 12 -20.63 0.55 4.84
CA THR A 12 -21.55 -0.59 4.68
C THR A 12 -23.02 -0.17 4.82
N THR A 13 -23.33 0.75 5.74
CA THR A 13 -24.71 1.24 5.92
C THR A 13 -25.18 2.16 4.80
N THR A 14 -24.27 2.86 4.11
CA THR A 14 -24.59 3.64 2.89
C THR A 14 -24.56 2.81 1.60
N GLY A 15 -24.36 1.49 1.69
CA GLY A 15 -24.54 0.55 0.59
C GLY A 15 -23.30 0.26 -0.26
N TRP A 16 -22.11 0.68 0.17
CA TRP A 16 -20.87 0.33 -0.49
C TRP A 16 -20.51 -1.15 -0.28
N LYS A 17 -20.07 -1.80 -1.36
CA LYS A 17 -19.45 -3.12 -1.27
C LYS A 17 -17.94 -2.95 -1.02
N LEU A 18 -17.45 -3.53 0.08
CA LEU A 18 -16.05 -3.43 0.48
C LEU A 18 -15.29 -4.72 0.12
N VAL A 19 -14.31 -4.62 -0.78
CA VAL A 19 -13.63 -5.78 -1.38
C VAL A 19 -12.10 -5.61 -1.41
N GLY A 20 -11.37 -6.66 -1.78
CA GLY A 20 -9.95 -6.58 -2.14
C GLY A 20 -9.73 -5.94 -3.52
N VAL A 21 -8.50 -5.51 -3.79
CA VAL A 21 -8.07 -4.86 -5.03
C VAL A 21 -8.33 -5.73 -6.26
N THR A 22 -8.01 -7.03 -6.19
CA THR A 22 -8.23 -7.93 -7.34
C THR A 22 -9.71 -8.08 -7.67
N GLU A 23 -10.58 -8.23 -6.66
CA GLU A 23 -12.04 -8.28 -6.86
C GLU A 23 -12.58 -6.94 -7.38
N ALA A 24 -12.10 -5.80 -6.85
CA ALA A 24 -12.50 -4.48 -7.33
C ALA A 24 -12.15 -4.25 -8.81
N ARG A 25 -10.96 -4.71 -9.24
CA ARG A 25 -10.53 -4.64 -10.64
C ARG A 25 -11.48 -5.43 -11.55
N GLN A 26 -11.79 -6.67 -11.20
CA GLN A 26 -12.71 -7.51 -11.98
C GLN A 26 -14.10 -6.86 -12.09
N LEU A 27 -14.61 -6.29 -11.00
CA LEU A 27 -15.89 -5.59 -10.99
C LEU A 27 -15.89 -4.30 -11.83
N LEU A 28 -14.75 -3.60 -11.90
CA LEU A 28 -14.55 -2.43 -12.73
C LEU A 28 -14.56 -2.80 -14.23
N GLU A 29 -13.92 -3.91 -14.59
CA GLU A 29 -13.90 -4.44 -15.97
C GLU A 29 -15.28 -4.90 -16.43
N GLU A 30 -16.07 -5.52 -15.55
CA GLU A 30 -17.44 -5.98 -15.84
C GLU A 30 -18.48 -4.83 -15.94
N ASN A 31 -18.05 -3.57 -15.77
CA ASN A 31 -18.90 -2.38 -15.77
C ASN A 31 -20.15 -2.51 -14.85
N ARG A 32 -19.96 -3.14 -13.68
CA ARG A 32 -21.06 -3.35 -12.72
C ARG A 32 -21.44 -2.05 -12.04
N SER A 33 -22.74 -1.82 -11.88
CA SER A 33 -23.32 -0.57 -11.36
C SER A 33 -23.27 -0.39 -9.84
N ARG A 34 -22.81 -1.38 -9.07
CA ARG A 34 -22.79 -1.26 -7.60
C ARG A 34 -21.55 -0.47 -7.15
N PRO A 35 -21.69 0.51 -6.25
CA PRO A 35 -20.55 1.27 -5.73
C PRO A 35 -19.65 0.36 -4.89
N VAL A 36 -18.40 0.19 -5.33
CA VAL A 36 -17.38 -0.66 -4.71
C VAL A 36 -16.25 0.20 -4.19
N ILE A 37 -15.72 -0.14 -3.01
CA ILE A 37 -14.45 0.39 -2.49
C ILE A 37 -13.50 -0.78 -2.28
N ALA A 38 -12.31 -0.69 -2.89
CA ALA A 38 -11.20 -1.59 -2.60
C ALA A 38 -10.53 -1.15 -1.30
N LEU A 39 -10.44 -2.06 -0.32
CA LEU A 39 -9.69 -1.85 0.91
C LEU A 39 -8.30 -2.47 0.76
N SER A 40 -7.25 -1.67 0.99
CA SER A 40 -5.87 -2.14 0.97
C SER A 40 -5.09 -1.64 2.18
N PHE A 41 -4.31 -2.54 2.78
CA PHE A 41 -3.42 -2.27 3.90
C PHE A 41 -1.99 -2.58 3.47
N ASP A 42 -1.04 -1.72 3.84
CA ASP A 42 0.37 -1.86 3.45
C ASP A 42 1.19 -2.38 4.65
N ASP A 43 2.37 -2.92 4.34
CA ASP A 43 3.46 -3.23 5.28
C ASP A 43 3.25 -4.44 6.20
N ALA A 44 2.10 -5.12 6.17
CA ALA A 44 1.86 -6.35 6.94
C ALA A 44 2.18 -6.23 8.44
N LEU A 45 1.81 -5.09 9.04
CA LEU A 45 1.98 -4.85 10.47
C LEU A 45 1.07 -5.77 11.30
N LEU A 46 1.52 -6.12 12.49
CA LEU A 46 0.85 -7.07 13.40
C LEU A 46 -0.53 -6.56 13.86
N ASP A 47 -0.72 -5.24 13.92
CA ASP A 47 -1.99 -4.61 14.28
C ASP A 47 -3.10 -4.84 13.24
N PHE A 48 -2.75 -5.32 12.04
CA PHE A 48 -3.72 -5.76 11.04
C PHE A 48 -4.64 -6.88 11.54
N LEU A 49 -4.22 -7.68 12.52
CA LEU A 49 -5.12 -8.67 13.15
C LEU A 49 -6.36 -8.00 13.77
N ASN A 50 -6.20 -6.82 14.39
CA ASN A 50 -7.33 -6.04 14.92
C ASN A 50 -8.22 -5.51 13.80
N ALA A 51 -7.61 -5.09 12.68
CA ALA A 51 -8.34 -4.63 11.51
C ALA A 51 -9.14 -5.79 10.87
N TYR A 52 -8.54 -6.98 10.78
CA TYR A 52 -9.16 -8.18 10.23
C TYR A 52 -10.42 -8.60 11.02
N ASP A 53 -10.37 -8.55 12.35
CA ASP A 53 -11.54 -8.84 13.20
C ASP A 53 -12.70 -7.87 12.91
N LEU A 54 -12.39 -6.59 12.70
CA LEU A 54 -13.40 -5.60 12.30
C LEU A 54 -13.92 -5.89 10.89
N LEU A 55 -13.04 -6.13 9.91
CA LEU A 55 -13.44 -6.45 8.53
C LEU A 55 -14.44 -7.61 8.49
N ARG A 56 -14.15 -8.70 9.22
CA ARG A 56 -15.06 -9.85 9.36
C ARG A 56 -16.43 -9.46 9.91
N ARG A 57 -16.47 -8.66 10.99
CA ARG A 57 -17.73 -8.23 11.64
C ARG A 57 -18.64 -7.45 10.68
N PHE A 58 -18.06 -6.72 9.74
CA PHE A 58 -18.80 -5.94 8.74
C PHE A 58 -18.94 -6.64 7.38
N GLY A 59 -18.49 -7.90 7.24
CA GLY A 59 -18.53 -8.64 5.97
C GLY A 59 -17.65 -8.04 4.87
N ALA A 60 -16.64 -7.23 5.26
CA ALA A 60 -15.71 -6.60 4.34
C ALA A 60 -14.53 -7.52 4.01
N ARG A 61 -14.02 -7.42 2.79
CA ARG A 61 -12.75 -8.04 2.37
C ARG A 61 -11.70 -6.95 2.13
N ALA A 62 -10.43 -7.35 2.12
CA ALA A 62 -9.32 -6.43 1.91
C ALA A 62 -8.11 -7.14 1.28
N THR A 63 -7.20 -6.33 0.76
CA THR A 63 -5.85 -6.73 0.34
C THR A 63 -4.83 -6.31 1.40
N LEU A 64 -3.91 -7.19 1.73
CA LEU A 64 -2.74 -6.90 2.57
C LEU A 64 -1.47 -7.01 1.72
N TYR A 65 -0.76 -5.90 1.56
CA TYR A 65 0.50 -5.86 0.81
C TYR A 65 1.70 -6.15 1.71
N VAL A 66 2.40 -7.25 1.42
CA VAL A 66 3.44 -7.82 2.27
C VAL A 66 4.84 -7.51 1.72
N PRO A 67 5.69 -6.81 2.48
CA PRO A 67 7.13 -6.76 2.22
C PRO A 67 7.82 -7.99 2.82
N THR A 68 8.23 -8.93 1.98
CA THR A 68 8.66 -10.27 2.47
C THR A 68 9.88 -10.21 3.38
N GLY A 69 10.80 -9.26 3.15
CA GLY A 69 11.98 -9.05 4.01
C GLY A 69 11.68 -8.53 5.42
N ALA A 70 10.43 -8.14 5.72
CA ALA A 70 10.02 -7.70 7.04
C ALA A 70 9.15 -8.73 7.79
N VAL A 71 8.75 -9.83 7.15
CA VAL A 71 7.86 -10.85 7.74
C VAL A 71 8.48 -11.42 9.02
N GLY A 72 7.69 -11.48 10.09
CA GLY A 72 8.12 -11.95 11.40
C GLY A 72 9.01 -10.99 12.19
N ARG A 73 9.38 -9.82 11.63
CA ARG A 73 10.16 -8.81 12.35
C ARG A 73 9.39 -8.34 13.57
N ARG A 74 10.02 -8.41 14.74
CA ARG A 74 9.48 -7.83 15.98
C ARG A 74 10.11 -6.47 16.27
N ALA A 75 9.31 -5.57 16.83
CA ALA A 75 9.79 -4.28 17.30
C ALA A 75 10.85 -4.48 18.40
N SER A 76 11.93 -3.70 18.35
CA SER A 76 12.90 -3.67 19.45
C SER A 76 12.32 -3.00 20.69
N ARG A 77 13.00 -3.11 21.84
CA ARG A 77 12.59 -2.44 23.09
C ARG A 77 12.50 -0.91 22.99
N TRP A 78 13.08 -0.32 21.96
CA TRP A 78 13.12 1.12 21.70
C TRP A 78 12.12 1.55 20.63
N GLU A 79 11.34 0.62 20.07
CA GLU A 79 10.33 0.89 19.07
C GLU A 79 8.93 0.60 19.63
N PRO A 80 7.90 1.33 19.17
CA PRO A 80 6.52 0.97 19.46
C PRO A 80 6.23 -0.46 18.97
N ARG A 81 5.45 -1.23 19.75
CA ARG A 81 5.13 -2.64 19.45
C ARG A 81 4.41 -2.80 18.12
N GLU A 82 3.67 -1.77 17.71
CA GLU A 82 2.95 -1.60 16.44
C GLU A 82 3.89 -1.66 15.22
N ARG A 83 5.21 -1.55 15.42
CA ARG A 83 6.22 -1.78 14.36
C ARG A 83 6.56 -3.25 14.15
N SER A 84 5.93 -4.16 14.87
CA SER A 84 6.03 -5.60 14.63
C SER A 84 5.24 -5.98 13.38
N HIS A 85 5.75 -6.93 12.62
CA HIS A 85 5.13 -7.41 11.39
C HIS A 85 4.57 -8.81 11.61
N LEU A 86 3.57 -9.17 10.82
CA LEU A 86 2.99 -10.51 10.80
C LEU A 86 4.06 -11.53 10.42
N GLY A 87 4.00 -12.71 11.03
CA GLY A 87 4.75 -13.90 10.66
C GLY A 87 4.05 -14.72 9.57
N TRP A 88 4.73 -15.75 9.08
CA TRP A 88 4.22 -16.61 8.01
C TRP A 88 2.93 -17.35 8.38
N ASP A 89 2.82 -17.85 9.62
CA ASP A 89 1.61 -18.56 10.07
C ASP A 89 0.40 -17.63 10.14
N GLU A 90 0.60 -16.39 10.59
CA GLU A 90 -0.44 -15.36 10.64
C GLU A 90 -0.89 -14.97 9.22
N LEU A 91 0.06 -14.82 8.28
CA LEU A 91 -0.25 -14.55 6.87
C LEU A 91 -0.98 -15.71 6.19
N ALA A 92 -0.58 -16.96 6.47
CA ALA A 92 -1.26 -18.15 5.95
C ALA A 92 -2.69 -18.25 6.48
N HIS A 93 -2.90 -17.96 7.77
CA HIS A 93 -4.23 -17.89 8.36
C HIS A 93 -5.10 -16.82 7.67
N LEU A 94 -4.59 -15.60 7.51
CA LEU A 94 -5.32 -14.49 6.89
C LEU A 94 -5.68 -14.81 5.42
N GLY A 95 -4.73 -15.36 4.66
CA GLY A 95 -4.95 -15.79 3.28
C GLY A 95 -6.02 -16.88 3.17
N GLY A 96 -5.92 -17.93 4.00
CA GLY A 96 -6.92 -19.00 4.06
C GLY A 96 -8.30 -18.52 4.53
N ALA A 97 -8.36 -17.39 5.23
CA ALA A 97 -9.59 -16.78 5.73
C ALA A 97 -10.13 -15.64 4.84
N GLY A 98 -9.62 -15.51 3.61
CA GLY A 98 -10.19 -14.66 2.55
C GLY A 98 -9.60 -13.25 2.45
N VAL A 99 -8.49 -12.95 3.13
CA VAL A 99 -7.71 -11.73 2.87
C VAL A 99 -6.87 -11.95 1.63
N GLU A 100 -6.93 -11.04 0.66
CA GLU A 100 -6.04 -11.09 -0.49
C GLU A 100 -4.61 -10.75 -0.03
N ILE A 101 -3.64 -11.62 -0.32
CA ILE A 101 -2.23 -11.37 -0.05
C ILE A 101 -1.56 -10.82 -1.31
N GLY A 102 -1.20 -9.54 -1.26
CA GLY A 102 -0.46 -8.84 -2.33
C GLY A 102 1.02 -8.66 -1.98
N SER A 103 1.85 -8.36 -2.96
CA SER A 103 3.29 -8.17 -2.76
C SER A 103 3.70 -6.69 -2.65
N ARG A 104 4.74 -6.40 -1.86
CA ARG A 104 5.32 -5.06 -1.70
C ARG A 104 6.86 -5.06 -1.82
N ALA A 105 7.38 -5.86 -2.75
CA ALA A 105 8.81 -6.16 -2.90
C ALA A 105 9.42 -6.82 -1.66
N VAL A 106 10.71 -7.17 -1.71
CA VAL A 106 11.42 -7.73 -0.55
C VAL A 106 11.65 -6.62 0.49
N ASN A 107 12.22 -5.49 0.04
CA ASN A 107 12.56 -4.35 0.87
C ASN A 107 11.69 -3.13 0.55
N ALA A 108 10.53 -3.03 1.20
CA ALA A 108 9.62 -1.87 1.02
C ALA A 108 10.15 -0.56 1.60
N ARG A 109 11.24 -0.59 2.40
CA ARG A 109 11.93 0.63 2.80
C ARG A 109 12.92 0.98 1.70
N ALA A 110 12.58 1.97 0.89
CA ALA A 110 13.55 2.71 0.10
C ALA A 110 14.48 3.49 1.04
N GLN A 111 15.29 2.80 1.86
CA GLN A 111 16.37 3.46 2.57
C GLN A 111 17.30 4.02 1.49
N ASN A 112 17.48 5.34 1.53
CA ASN A 112 18.45 6.09 0.72
C ASN A 112 18.10 6.29 -0.77
N GLY A 113 16.82 6.25 -1.15
CA GLY A 113 16.44 6.50 -2.55
C GLY A 113 16.91 5.40 -3.52
N LEU A 114 17.30 4.24 -2.98
CA LEU A 114 17.52 3.03 -3.76
C LEU A 114 16.19 2.59 -4.35
N ARG A 115 16.16 2.47 -5.67
CA ARG A 115 15.02 1.92 -6.41
C ARG A 115 14.92 0.45 -6.01
N VAL A 116 13.71 -0.03 -5.73
CA VAL A 116 13.43 -1.47 -5.64
C VAL A 116 14.11 -2.12 -6.84
N ALA A 117 14.97 -3.11 -6.58
CA ALA A 117 15.62 -3.81 -7.67
C ALA A 117 14.57 -4.61 -8.43
N THR A 118 14.68 -4.70 -9.75
CA THR A 118 13.73 -5.48 -10.56
C THR A 118 13.64 -6.93 -10.11
N ASP A 119 14.73 -7.46 -9.55
CA ASP A 119 14.83 -8.83 -9.07
C ASP A 119 14.07 -9.02 -7.74
N GLU A 120 13.94 -7.97 -6.92
CA GLU A 120 13.13 -8.01 -5.70
C GLU A 120 11.64 -8.21 -5.99
N VAL A 121 11.16 -7.75 -7.14
CA VAL A 121 9.74 -7.87 -7.55
C VAL A 121 9.36 -9.33 -7.78
N GLN A 122 10.23 -10.09 -8.45
CA GLN A 122 10.04 -11.52 -8.69
C GLN A 122 10.31 -12.32 -7.42
N ALA A 123 11.39 -11.99 -6.69
CA ALA A 123 11.74 -12.69 -5.46
C ALA A 123 10.62 -12.62 -4.41
N SER A 124 10.04 -11.43 -4.20
CA SER A 124 8.93 -11.29 -3.26
C SER A 124 7.65 -12.00 -3.71
N LYS A 125 7.43 -12.15 -5.02
CA LYS A 125 6.31 -12.95 -5.54
C LYS A 125 6.52 -14.42 -5.20
N ASN A 126 7.65 -14.98 -5.64
CA ASN A 126 7.98 -16.39 -5.47
C ASN A 126 7.95 -16.77 -4.00
N GLU A 127 8.53 -15.95 -3.11
CA GLU A 127 8.53 -16.23 -1.68
C GLU A 127 7.12 -16.27 -1.09
N LEU A 128 6.22 -15.37 -1.49
CA LEU A 128 4.82 -15.42 -1.03
C LEU A 128 4.11 -16.67 -1.56
N GLU A 129 4.24 -16.96 -2.85
CA GLU A 129 3.57 -18.11 -3.48
C GLU A 129 4.08 -19.44 -2.90
N ASP A 130 5.39 -19.59 -2.74
CA ASP A 130 6.02 -20.80 -2.18
C ASP A 130 5.65 -21.03 -0.72
N ARG A 131 5.59 -19.97 0.09
CA ARG A 131 5.36 -20.08 1.54
C ARG A 131 3.88 -20.21 1.89
N LEU A 132 3.00 -19.65 1.09
CA LEU A 132 1.56 -19.56 1.38
C LEU A 132 0.71 -20.48 0.48
N GLY A 133 1.27 -21.03 -0.60
CA GLY A 133 0.55 -21.93 -1.51
C GLY A 133 -0.62 -21.25 -2.24
N LEU A 134 -0.51 -19.94 -2.48
CA LEU A 134 -1.52 -19.12 -3.16
C LEU A 134 -0.91 -18.39 -4.35
N HIS A 135 -1.75 -17.91 -5.27
CA HIS A 135 -1.30 -17.07 -6.37
C HIS A 135 -1.32 -15.59 -5.95
N VAL A 136 -0.23 -14.86 -6.22
CA VAL A 136 -0.13 -13.44 -5.90
C VAL A 136 -0.39 -12.59 -7.15
N GLU A 137 -1.55 -11.92 -7.17
CA GLU A 137 -2.02 -11.16 -8.33
C GLU A 137 -1.66 -9.67 -8.29
N SER A 138 -1.60 -9.05 -7.11
CA SER A 138 -1.47 -7.61 -6.96
C SER A 138 -0.14 -7.20 -6.32
N PHE A 139 0.38 -6.05 -6.76
CA PHE A 139 1.60 -5.44 -6.24
C PHE A 139 1.33 -4.03 -5.70
N CYS A 140 2.09 -3.57 -4.71
CA CYS A 140 2.05 -2.18 -4.28
C CYS A 140 3.44 -1.54 -4.31
N TYR A 141 3.57 -0.44 -5.06
CA TYR A 141 4.83 0.29 -5.18
C TYR A 141 5.25 0.92 -3.85
N PRO A 142 6.43 0.56 -3.31
CA PRO A 142 7.00 1.28 -2.19
C PRO A 142 7.16 2.76 -2.52
N ALA A 143 6.68 3.62 -1.61
CA ALA A 143 6.62 5.08 -1.79
C ALA A 143 5.91 5.57 -3.09
N GLY A 144 5.15 4.70 -3.78
CA GLY A 144 4.41 5.05 -5.00
C GLY A 144 5.26 5.22 -6.26
N VAL A 145 6.54 4.82 -6.25
CA VAL A 145 7.46 5.07 -7.38
C VAL A 145 7.23 4.08 -8.54
N SER A 146 6.33 4.43 -9.45
CA SER A 146 5.99 3.64 -10.64
C SER A 146 6.75 4.08 -11.90
N SER A 147 8.06 3.83 -11.95
CA SER A 147 8.84 4.10 -13.18
C SER A 147 8.53 3.07 -14.28
N ALA A 148 8.76 3.41 -15.56
CA ALA A 148 8.54 2.49 -16.69
C ALA A 148 9.31 1.16 -16.53
N GLN A 149 10.54 1.22 -16.02
CA GLN A 149 11.34 0.04 -15.70
C GLN A 149 10.66 -0.86 -14.65
N MET A 150 10.03 -0.26 -13.63
CA MET A 150 9.35 -1.01 -12.58
C MET A 150 8.03 -1.61 -13.08
N ARG A 151 7.22 -0.86 -13.83
CA ARG A 151 6.04 -1.39 -14.50
C ARG A 151 6.38 -2.60 -15.38
N SER A 152 7.48 -2.49 -16.14
CA SER A 152 7.98 -3.57 -16.98
C SER A 152 8.43 -4.80 -16.15
N ALA A 153 9.05 -4.60 -14.99
CA ALA A 153 9.42 -5.70 -14.09
C ALA A 153 8.19 -6.39 -13.46
N ILE A 154 7.21 -5.62 -13.01
CA ILE A 154 5.94 -6.11 -12.46
C ILE A 154 5.17 -6.91 -13.53
N SER A 155 5.09 -6.38 -14.75
CA SER A 155 4.47 -7.08 -15.88
C SER A 155 5.19 -8.40 -16.20
N ARG A 156 6.53 -8.41 -16.24
CA ARG A 156 7.31 -9.65 -16.47
C ARG A 156 7.15 -10.67 -15.35
N ALA A 157 6.98 -10.23 -14.11
CA ALA A 157 6.70 -11.10 -12.98
C ALA A 157 5.24 -11.63 -12.94
N GLY A 158 4.42 -11.21 -13.90
CA GLY A 158 3.06 -11.70 -14.07
C GLY A 158 2.08 -11.21 -13.00
N TYR A 159 2.31 -10.03 -12.40
CA TYR A 159 1.28 -9.39 -11.58
C TYR A 159 0.16 -8.87 -12.50
N ALA A 160 -1.09 -9.05 -12.08
CA ALA A 160 -2.28 -8.61 -12.80
C ALA A 160 -2.61 -7.13 -12.55
N SER A 161 -2.23 -6.59 -11.39
CA SER A 161 -2.43 -5.17 -11.07
C SER A 161 -1.35 -4.63 -10.14
N ALA A 162 -1.19 -3.30 -10.11
CA ALA A 162 -0.35 -2.67 -9.12
C ALA A 162 -0.83 -1.29 -8.66
N CYS A 163 -0.73 -1.02 -7.35
CA CYS A 163 -1.20 0.21 -6.72
C CYS A 163 -0.08 1.20 -6.38
N THR A 164 -0.28 2.47 -6.73
CA THR A 164 0.60 3.60 -6.39
C THR A 164 0.11 4.34 -5.14
N THR A 165 0.66 5.54 -4.89
CA THR A 165 0.25 6.45 -3.81
C THR A 165 -0.31 7.77 -4.33
N GLU A 166 -0.65 7.86 -5.62
CA GLU A 166 -1.32 9.04 -6.17
C GLU A 166 -2.69 9.20 -5.50
N PHE A 167 -2.93 10.38 -4.92
CA PHE A 167 -4.09 10.65 -4.07
C PHE A 167 -5.35 10.97 -4.91
N ARG A 168 -5.91 9.95 -5.56
CA ARG A 168 -7.20 10.02 -6.26
C ARG A 168 -7.88 8.66 -6.37
N VAL A 169 -9.15 8.66 -6.76
CA VAL A 169 -9.92 7.45 -7.11
C VAL A 169 -9.43 6.83 -8.42
N ALA A 170 -9.33 5.50 -8.45
CA ALA A 170 -9.03 4.74 -9.66
C ALA A 170 -10.24 4.64 -10.60
N SER A 171 -9.96 4.65 -11.89
CA SER A 171 -10.94 4.56 -12.98
C SER A 171 -10.50 3.51 -14.00
N SER A 172 -11.41 3.09 -14.88
CA SER A 172 -11.10 2.16 -15.97
C SER A 172 -10.15 2.72 -17.03
N ALA A 173 -9.88 4.04 -17.00
CA ALA A 173 -8.92 4.70 -17.87
C ALA A 173 -7.48 4.66 -17.33
N ASP A 174 -7.29 4.23 -16.07
CA ASP A 174 -5.98 4.15 -15.46
C ASP A 174 -5.19 2.93 -15.94
N ASP A 175 -3.87 3.05 -15.94
CA ASP A 175 -2.98 1.91 -16.13
C ASP A 175 -3.19 0.92 -14.98
N VAL A 176 -3.58 -0.31 -15.30
CA VAL A 176 -3.85 -1.39 -14.32
C VAL A 176 -2.61 -1.72 -13.48
N LEU A 177 -1.42 -1.44 -14.00
CA LEU A 177 -0.15 -1.58 -13.28
C LEU A 177 0.27 -0.28 -12.58
N ALA A 178 -0.60 0.72 -12.46
CA ALA A 178 -0.35 1.96 -11.73
C ALA A 178 -1.64 2.60 -11.16
N LEU A 179 -2.51 1.78 -10.56
CA LEU A 179 -3.77 2.22 -9.98
C LEU A 179 -3.55 3.23 -8.83
N PRO A 180 -4.17 4.41 -8.86
CA PRO A 180 -4.08 5.39 -7.78
C PRO A 180 -4.89 4.93 -6.55
N ARG A 181 -4.60 5.52 -5.37
CA ARG A 181 -5.27 5.18 -4.11
C ARG A 181 -5.50 6.41 -3.23
N LEU A 182 -6.65 6.47 -2.58
CA LEU A 182 -6.91 7.43 -1.52
C LEU A 182 -6.20 6.99 -0.23
N ARG A 183 -5.25 7.81 0.23
CA ARG A 183 -4.59 7.60 1.52
C ARG A 183 -5.47 8.09 2.68
N ILE A 184 -5.91 7.18 3.54
CA ILE A 184 -6.69 7.55 4.72
C ILE A 184 -5.81 8.32 5.72
N ARG A 185 -6.32 9.47 6.20
CA ARG A 185 -5.65 10.32 7.20
C ARG A 185 -6.28 10.09 8.58
N PRO A 186 -5.57 10.41 9.69
CA PRO A 186 -6.11 10.23 11.04
C PRO A 186 -7.41 11.00 11.35
N ASN A 187 -7.77 11.98 10.52
CA ASN A 187 -9.00 12.77 10.63
C ASN A 187 -10.01 12.51 9.50
N SER A 188 -9.78 11.49 8.66
CA SER A 188 -10.76 11.07 7.65
C SER A 188 -11.94 10.38 8.34
N THR A 189 -13.17 10.82 8.09
CA THR A 189 -14.40 10.12 8.52
C THR A 189 -14.97 9.28 7.38
N GLY A 190 -15.88 8.35 7.66
CA GLY A 190 -16.57 7.57 6.63
C GLY A 190 -17.27 8.45 5.60
N ALA A 191 -17.99 9.48 6.07
CA ALA A 191 -18.63 10.49 5.22
C ALA A 191 -17.61 11.27 4.37
N GLY A 192 -16.46 11.64 4.94
CA GLY A 192 -15.41 12.34 4.21
C GLY A 192 -14.74 11.47 3.13
N ILE A 193 -14.63 10.15 3.36
CA ILE A 193 -14.17 9.20 2.35
C ILE A 193 -15.17 9.16 1.18
N GLU A 194 -16.46 9.00 1.47
CA GLU A 194 -17.51 9.00 0.44
C GLU A 194 -17.52 10.31 -0.36
N GLU A 195 -17.45 11.47 0.31
CA GLU A 195 -17.40 12.77 -0.35
C GLU A 195 -16.21 12.86 -1.31
N GLN A 196 -15.02 12.42 -0.89
CA GLN A 196 -13.83 12.41 -1.73
C GLN A 196 -14.02 11.47 -2.93
N VAL A 197 -14.61 10.30 -2.73
CA VAL A 197 -14.87 9.35 -3.82
C VAL A 197 -15.83 9.94 -4.86
N GLN A 198 -16.89 10.60 -4.41
CA GLN A 198 -17.86 11.24 -5.31
C GLN A 198 -17.25 12.43 -6.05
N ARG A 199 -16.45 13.26 -5.37
CA ARG A 199 -15.76 14.41 -5.97
C ARG A 199 -14.84 13.99 -7.11
N ASP A 200 -14.04 12.94 -6.90
CA ASP A 200 -13.09 12.44 -7.89
C ASP A 200 -13.80 11.77 -9.08
N ARG A 201 -14.92 11.06 -8.84
CA ARG A 201 -15.73 10.44 -9.91
C ARG A 201 -16.34 11.43 -10.89
N VAL A 202 -16.74 12.61 -10.39
CA VAL A 202 -17.39 13.65 -11.20
C VAL A 202 -16.36 14.55 -11.90
N GLY A 203 -15.05 14.34 -11.68
CA GLY A 203 -14.01 15.19 -12.25
C GLY A 203 -14.04 16.63 -11.75
N PHE A 204 -14.61 16.88 -10.56
CA PHE A 204 -14.74 18.21 -10.01
C PHE A 204 -13.34 18.74 -9.60
N SER A 205 -12.73 19.51 -10.49
CA SER A 205 -11.49 20.26 -10.23
C SER A 205 -11.84 21.64 -9.65
N PRO A 206 -11.68 21.90 -8.34
CA PRO A 206 -11.59 23.28 -7.88
C PRO A 206 -10.34 23.93 -8.49
N PRO A 207 -10.35 25.24 -8.80
CA PRO A 207 -9.24 25.87 -9.50
C PRO A 207 -8.02 25.95 -8.58
N ILE A 208 -7.09 25.02 -8.71
CA ILE A 208 -5.80 25.05 -8.00
C ILE A 208 -4.68 25.37 -8.99
N ARG A 209 -3.93 26.43 -8.68
CA ARG A 209 -2.77 26.93 -9.40
C ARG A 209 -1.81 25.78 -9.75
N ARG A 210 -1.65 25.54 -11.05
CA ARG A 210 -0.59 24.73 -11.65
C ARG A 210 0.78 25.28 -11.22
N THR A 211 1.49 24.64 -10.28
CA THR A 211 2.98 24.67 -10.20
C THR A 211 3.64 23.69 -9.22
N ALA A 212 2.94 22.84 -8.45
CA ALA A 212 3.60 22.10 -7.36
C ALA A 212 4.22 20.73 -7.73
N SER A 213 3.86 20.10 -8.85
CA SER A 213 4.35 18.74 -9.19
C SER A 213 5.82 18.69 -9.61
N SER A 214 6.34 19.72 -10.29
CA SER A 214 7.75 19.79 -10.69
C SER A 214 8.70 20.09 -9.53
N VAL A 215 8.21 20.79 -8.49
CA VAL A 215 9.02 21.22 -7.34
C VAL A 215 9.33 20.04 -6.42
N TRP A 216 8.40 19.08 -6.26
CA TRP A 216 8.60 17.90 -5.42
C TRP A 216 9.74 16.98 -5.92
N HIS A 217 9.81 16.77 -7.24
CA HIS A 217 10.92 15.99 -7.83
C HIS A 217 12.27 16.71 -7.70
N MET A 218 12.27 18.04 -7.58
CA MET A 218 13.48 18.84 -7.43
C MET A 218 13.96 18.91 -5.98
N THR A 219 13.06 18.99 -5.00
CA THR A 219 13.41 18.97 -3.57
C THR A 219 13.96 17.62 -3.12
N CYS A 220 13.49 16.50 -3.68
CA CYS A 220 14.12 15.21 -3.44
C CYS A 220 15.55 15.09 -3.99
N ARG A 221 15.90 15.85 -5.05
CA ARG A 221 17.27 15.84 -5.63
C ARG A 221 18.27 16.71 -4.87
N THR A 222 17.83 17.79 -4.23
CA THR A 222 18.72 18.67 -3.46
C THR A 222 19.01 18.13 -2.06
N ALA A 223 18.06 17.44 -1.43
CA ALA A 223 18.26 16.83 -0.11
C ALA A 223 19.40 15.78 -0.10
N SER A 224 19.66 15.09 -1.21
CA SER A 224 20.75 14.10 -1.34
C SER A 224 22.16 14.70 -1.47
N ARG A 225 22.29 16.02 -1.70
CA ARG A 225 23.60 16.67 -1.88
C ARG A 225 24.14 17.37 -0.62
N ILE A 226 23.33 17.51 0.43
CA ILE A 226 23.68 18.30 1.62
C ILE A 226 24.32 17.42 2.74
N THR A 227 24.27 16.09 2.63
CA THR A 227 24.77 15.18 3.68
C THR A 227 26.21 14.71 3.49
N HIS A 228 27.08 15.48 2.82
CA HIS A 228 28.54 15.25 2.82
C HIS A 228 29.25 16.47 3.40
N GLY A 229 29.14 16.63 4.72
CA GLY A 229 29.99 17.50 5.53
C GLY A 229 30.80 16.64 6.49
N THR A 230 32.10 16.52 6.25
CA THR A 230 33.10 15.94 7.16
C THR A 230 33.22 16.75 8.45
N PRO A 231 33.39 16.09 9.61
CA PRO A 231 34.47 16.47 10.53
C PRO A 231 35.19 15.23 11.08
N GLN A 232 36.48 15.02 10.84
CA GLN A 232 37.63 15.60 11.56
C GLN A 232 37.68 15.28 13.07
N GLY A 233 38.51 14.28 13.42
CA GLY A 233 39.37 14.27 14.61
C GLY A 233 38.79 13.84 15.96
N TYR A 234 39.08 12.61 16.39
CA TYR A 234 39.22 12.30 17.82
C TYR A 234 40.45 11.41 18.06
N ARG A 235 41.47 11.99 18.70
CA ARG A 235 42.71 11.31 19.11
C ARG A 235 42.45 10.45 20.35
N ALA A 236 42.97 9.23 20.31
CA ALA A 236 43.05 8.32 21.45
C ALA A 236 43.95 8.90 22.56
N ARG A 237 43.54 8.72 23.82
CA ARG A 237 44.44 8.70 24.98
C ARG A 237 44.47 7.27 25.52
N ARG A 238 45.63 6.64 25.45
CA ARG A 238 46.09 5.65 26.42
C ARG A 238 47.08 6.38 27.33
N ASP A 239 46.91 6.12 28.62
CA ASP A 239 47.78 6.36 29.77
C ASP A 239 48.14 7.82 30.12
#